data_AF-A0A2D5YJH9-F1
#
_entry.id   AF-A0A2D5YJH9-F1
#
_cell.length_a   1.000
_cell.length_b   1.000
_cell.length_c   1.000
_cell.angle_alpha   90.00
_cell.angle_beta   90.00
_cell.angle_gamma   90.00
#
_symmetry.space_group_name_H-M   'P 1'
#
loop_
_entity.id
_entity.type
_entity.pdbx_description
1 polymer ?
#
loop_
_entity_poly.entity_id
_entity_poly.type
_entity_poly.pdbx_seq_one_letter_code
_entity_poly.pdbx_strand_id
1 'polypeptide(L)'
;MSKQPRKQRLARHTAPLHRRHREMAAPLDRGLRRRQEERGYIYPRSIPVRTGDRVLIVRGEGRGSEGHRISQVDRRARKIYVDGFTYHKSDGTELQRPIDPSNLVVINPDWSDVRRRRILDRANEGVEWTDETVAELEAAEDEYEAEVTGVDPREVDAEADTEGDSGKDDVRDWSALTVSELKGELKERGLPISGKKAELVARLEESE
;
A
#
# COMPACT_ATOMS: atom_id res chain seq x y z
N MET A 1 13.41 30.94 9.72
CA MET A 1 14.49 29.97 9.45
C MET A 1 15.83 30.70 9.43
N SER A 2 16.90 30.11 9.97
CA SER A 2 18.25 30.71 9.87
C SER A 2 18.73 30.70 8.43
N LYS A 3 19.38 31.77 7.96
CA LYS A 3 19.99 31.84 6.61
C LYS A 3 21.27 31.00 6.49
N GLN A 4 21.90 30.66 7.61
CA GLN A 4 23.19 29.96 7.63
C GLN A 4 23.05 28.50 7.15
N PRO A 5 23.76 28.07 6.09
CA PRO A 5 23.62 26.71 5.53
C PRO A 5 23.92 25.60 6.53
N ARG A 6 24.95 25.77 7.37
CA ARG A 6 25.33 24.80 8.41
C ARG A 6 24.18 24.54 9.39
N LYS A 7 23.50 25.59 9.85
CA LYS A 7 22.37 25.47 10.78
C LYS A 7 21.16 24.79 10.12
N GLN A 8 20.92 25.06 8.84
CA GLN A 8 19.84 24.40 8.09
C GLN A 8 20.10 22.89 7.90
N ARG A 9 21.33 22.51 7.53
CA ARG A 9 21.70 21.09 7.37
C ARG A 9 21.59 20.32 8.68
N LEU A 10 22.06 20.91 9.78
CA LEU A 10 21.93 20.33 11.12
C LEU A 10 20.45 20.17 11.50
N ALA A 11 19.65 21.21 11.32
CA ALA A 11 18.22 21.19 11.65
C ALA A 11 17.46 20.11 10.88
N ARG A 12 17.76 19.93 9.59
CA ARG A 12 17.22 18.82 8.80
C ARG A 12 17.69 17.49 9.39
N HIS A 13 19.00 17.28 9.53
CA HIS A 13 19.58 16.03 10.00
C HIS A 13 18.97 15.55 11.33
N THR A 14 18.89 16.44 12.33
CA THR A 14 18.41 16.15 13.68
C THR A 14 16.89 16.32 13.85
N ALA A 15 16.12 16.55 12.77
CA ALA A 15 14.68 16.74 12.86
C ALA A 15 13.99 15.54 13.53
N PRO A 16 12.98 15.76 14.41
CA PRO A 16 12.17 14.70 14.98
C PRO A 16 11.20 14.09 13.96
N LEU A 17 10.68 12.88 14.21
CA LEU A 17 9.87 12.11 13.25
C LEU A 17 8.65 12.86 12.71
N HIS A 18 7.94 13.61 13.55
CA HIS A 18 6.77 14.40 13.12
C HIS A 18 7.14 15.51 12.13
N ARG A 19 8.34 16.09 12.23
CA ARG A 19 8.83 17.06 11.23
C ARG A 19 9.28 16.36 9.97
N ARG A 20 9.94 15.21 10.09
CA ARG A 20 10.37 14.41 8.93
C ARG A 20 9.22 13.97 8.05
N HIS A 21 8.06 13.67 8.65
CA HIS A 21 6.83 13.42 7.90
C HIS A 21 6.50 14.54 6.91
N ARG A 22 6.58 15.81 7.34
CA ARG A 22 6.35 16.96 6.45
C ARG A 22 7.50 17.17 5.44
N GLU A 23 8.73 16.83 5.82
CA GLU A 23 9.90 16.92 4.93
C GLU A 23 9.85 15.87 3.81
N MET A 24 9.25 14.71 4.07
CA MET A 24 9.06 13.62 3.11
C MET A 24 7.76 13.79 2.32
N ALA A 25 7.61 14.94 1.66
CA ALA A 25 6.51 15.20 0.75
C ALA A 25 6.97 15.04 -0.70
N ALA A 26 6.11 14.45 -1.52
CA ALA A 26 6.29 14.35 -2.97
C ALA A 26 5.28 15.26 -3.69
N PRO A 27 5.64 15.83 -4.85
CA PRO A 27 4.71 16.57 -5.69
C PRO A 27 3.58 15.66 -6.21
N LEU A 28 2.37 16.20 -6.29
CA LEU A 28 1.27 15.55 -7.02
C LEU A 28 1.42 15.82 -8.51
N ASP A 29 0.97 14.87 -9.33
CA ASP A 29 0.98 15.07 -10.77
C ASP A 29 0.16 16.30 -11.20
N ARG A 30 0.64 16.98 -12.24
CA ARG A 30 0.01 18.20 -12.73
C ARG A 30 -1.30 17.91 -13.46
N GLY A 31 -1.41 16.80 -14.18
CA GLY A 31 -2.62 16.39 -14.87
C GLY A 31 -3.70 16.01 -13.88
N LEU A 32 -3.36 15.21 -12.85
CA LEU A 32 -4.29 14.88 -11.77
C LEU A 32 -4.87 16.14 -11.13
N ARG A 33 -3.99 17.05 -10.72
CA ARG A 33 -4.42 18.29 -10.07
C ARG A 33 -5.35 19.13 -10.96
N ARG A 34 -5.06 19.24 -12.26
CA ARG A 34 -5.92 19.99 -13.19
C ARG A 34 -7.31 19.38 -13.33
N ARG A 35 -7.41 18.04 -13.45
CA ARG A 35 -8.70 17.35 -13.51
C ARG A 35 -9.53 17.56 -12.26
N GLN A 36 -8.88 17.49 -11.10
CA GLN A 36 -9.56 17.72 -9.83
C GLN A 36 -9.98 19.19 -9.69
N GLU A 37 -9.14 20.15 -10.12
CA GLU A 37 -9.50 21.57 -10.17
C GLU A 37 -10.71 21.82 -11.09
N GLU A 38 -10.81 21.14 -12.24
CA GLU A 38 -11.97 21.20 -13.15
C GLU A 38 -13.26 20.64 -12.51
N ARG A 39 -13.13 19.61 -11.67
CA ARG A 39 -14.22 19.03 -10.86
C ARG A 39 -14.60 19.89 -9.65
N GLY A 40 -13.88 20.99 -9.41
CA GLY A 40 -14.13 21.92 -8.30
C GLY A 40 -13.37 21.59 -7.02
N TYR A 41 -12.48 20.58 -7.03
CA TYR A 41 -11.64 20.21 -5.89
C TYR A 41 -10.27 20.89 -5.96
N ILE A 42 -9.87 21.55 -4.88
CA ILE A 42 -8.53 22.13 -4.74
C ILE A 42 -7.59 21.10 -4.12
N TYR A 43 -6.58 20.71 -4.90
CA TYR A 43 -5.54 19.79 -4.46
C TYR A 43 -4.25 20.55 -4.09
N PRO A 44 -3.53 20.11 -3.03
CA PRO A 44 -2.24 20.69 -2.70
C PRO A 44 -1.20 20.38 -3.78
N ARG A 45 -0.16 21.22 -3.88
CA ARG A 45 0.94 20.97 -4.84
C ARG A 45 1.79 19.75 -4.49
N SER A 46 1.90 19.44 -3.21
CA SER A 46 2.65 18.30 -2.69
C SER A 46 1.97 17.74 -1.45
N ILE A 47 2.11 16.44 -1.25
CA ILE A 47 1.55 15.71 -0.12
C ILE A 47 2.64 14.87 0.55
N PRO A 48 2.63 14.71 1.90
CA PRO A 48 3.45 13.71 2.57
C PRO A 48 3.15 12.31 2.02
N VAL A 49 4.19 11.57 1.65
CA VAL A 49 4.02 10.21 1.11
C VAL A 49 3.56 9.23 2.19
N ARG A 50 2.74 8.27 1.79
CA ARG A 50 2.24 7.16 2.63
C ARG A 50 2.47 5.83 1.90
N THR A 51 2.58 4.75 2.68
CA THR A 51 2.43 3.40 2.16
C THR A 51 1.06 3.26 1.50
N GLY A 52 1.02 2.65 0.32
CA GLY A 52 -0.19 2.51 -0.49
C GLY A 52 -0.37 3.56 -1.59
N ASP A 53 0.34 4.70 -1.54
CA ASP A 53 0.30 5.67 -2.64
C ASP A 53 0.91 5.08 -3.92
N ARG A 54 0.30 5.36 -5.08
CA ARG A 54 0.86 5.04 -6.39
C ARG A 54 1.68 6.22 -6.90
N VAL A 55 2.92 5.93 -7.28
CA VAL A 55 3.94 6.93 -7.61
C VAL A 55 4.65 6.62 -8.91
N LEU A 56 5.03 7.67 -9.62
CA LEU A 56 5.94 7.64 -10.76
C LEU A 56 7.35 8.01 -10.31
N ILE A 57 8.35 7.25 -10.75
CA ILE A 57 9.75 7.63 -10.58
C ILE A 57 10.15 8.55 -11.73
N VAL A 58 10.45 9.81 -11.41
CA VAL A 58 10.78 10.84 -12.42
C VAL A 58 12.29 11.01 -12.60
N ARG A 59 13.08 10.67 -11.57
CA ARG A 59 14.54 10.86 -11.58
C ARG A 59 15.27 9.63 -11.07
N GLY A 60 16.41 9.34 -11.67
CA GLY A 60 17.27 8.21 -11.32
C GLY A 60 17.18 7.08 -12.34
N GLU A 61 17.75 5.93 -11.97
CA GLU A 61 17.81 4.74 -12.84
C GLU A 61 16.44 4.11 -13.08
N GLY A 62 15.55 4.13 -12.08
CA GLY A 62 14.18 3.62 -12.21
C GLY A 62 13.21 4.58 -12.90
N ARG A 63 13.69 5.54 -13.70
CA ARG A 63 12.80 6.51 -14.35
C ARG A 63 11.98 5.81 -15.43
N GLY A 64 10.66 5.97 -15.38
CA GLY A 64 9.75 5.36 -16.35
C GLY A 64 8.37 6.02 -16.36
N SER A 65 7.46 5.40 -17.11
CA SER A 65 6.03 5.75 -17.14
C SER A 65 5.18 4.81 -16.27
N GLU A 66 5.80 3.80 -15.66
CA GLU A 66 5.12 2.83 -14.80
C GLU A 66 4.75 3.46 -13.45
N GLY A 67 3.50 3.26 -13.05
CA GLY A 67 3.03 3.58 -11.71
C GLY A 67 3.40 2.45 -10.76
N HIS A 68 4.11 2.77 -9.70
CA HIS A 68 4.50 1.80 -8.69
C HIS A 68 3.86 2.13 -7.34
N ARG A 69 3.51 1.10 -6.57
CA ARG A 69 2.99 1.26 -5.22
C ARG A 69 4.12 1.47 -4.21
N ILE A 70 3.90 2.34 -3.23
CA ILE A 70 4.83 2.49 -2.10
C ILE A 70 4.64 1.34 -1.11
N SER A 71 5.68 0.51 -0.99
CA SER A 71 5.80 -0.60 -0.05
C SER A 71 6.03 -0.10 1.39
N GLN A 72 7.09 0.69 1.57
CA GLN A 72 7.54 1.12 2.89
C GLN A 72 8.11 2.53 2.88
N VAL A 73 7.80 3.29 3.94
CA VAL A 73 8.33 4.64 4.18
C VAL A 73 9.21 4.64 5.43
N ASP A 74 10.53 4.72 5.26
CA ASP A 74 11.46 4.88 6.38
C ASP A 74 11.74 6.38 6.65
N ARG A 75 11.07 6.91 7.66
CA ARG A 75 11.25 8.29 8.13
C ARG A 75 12.57 8.52 8.87
N ARG A 76 13.24 7.46 9.37
CA ARG A 76 14.54 7.57 10.02
C ARG A 76 15.65 7.74 8.98
N ALA A 77 15.61 6.96 7.90
CA ALA A 77 16.53 7.10 6.77
C ALA A 77 16.14 8.24 5.81
N ARG A 78 14.88 8.71 5.85
CA ARG A 78 14.25 9.59 4.84
C ARG A 78 14.22 8.95 3.46
N LYS A 79 13.99 7.63 3.43
CA LYS A 79 13.96 6.83 2.21
C LYS A 79 12.61 6.16 2.05
N ILE A 80 12.26 5.91 0.80
CA ILE A 80 11.03 5.26 0.37
C ILE A 80 11.43 4.01 -0.40
N TYR A 81 10.68 2.95 -0.22
CA TYR A 81 10.81 1.71 -0.95
C TYR A 81 9.54 1.48 -1.75
N VAL A 82 9.73 1.08 -2.99
CA VAL A 82 8.69 1.04 -4.03
C VAL A 82 8.69 -0.37 -4.60
N ASP A 83 7.51 -0.90 -4.90
CA ASP A 83 7.34 -2.23 -5.46
C ASP A 83 7.87 -2.27 -6.90
N GLY A 84 8.53 -3.36 -7.28
CA GLY A 84 9.20 -3.51 -8.58
C GLY A 84 10.56 -2.80 -8.71
N PHE A 85 10.95 -1.92 -7.78
CA PHE A 85 12.25 -1.25 -7.81
C PHE A 85 13.30 -1.94 -6.93
N THR A 86 13.84 -3.05 -7.42
CA THR A 86 14.83 -3.90 -6.73
C THR A 86 16.20 -3.86 -7.39
N TYR A 87 17.22 -4.33 -6.67
CA TYR A 87 18.55 -4.62 -7.19
C TYR A 87 19.01 -6.00 -6.69
N HIS A 88 19.72 -6.73 -7.55
CA HIS A 88 20.31 -8.02 -7.18
C HIS A 88 21.67 -7.83 -6.53
N LYS A 89 21.91 -8.55 -5.43
CA LYS A 89 23.26 -8.76 -4.89
C LYS A 89 24.00 -9.86 -5.65
N SER A 90 25.30 -9.96 -5.42
CA SER A 90 26.14 -11.08 -5.90
C SER A 90 25.59 -12.45 -5.52
N ASP A 91 24.91 -12.51 -4.38
CA ASP A 91 24.36 -13.73 -3.80
C ASP A 91 23.02 -14.13 -4.44
N GLY A 92 22.54 -13.36 -5.43
CA GLY A 92 21.27 -13.57 -6.13
C GLY A 92 20.04 -13.00 -5.42
N THR A 93 20.14 -12.66 -4.13
CA THR A 93 19.05 -12.05 -3.36
C THR A 93 18.67 -10.67 -3.92
N GLU A 94 17.37 -10.45 -4.10
CA GLU A 94 16.79 -9.17 -4.46
C GLU A 94 16.54 -8.30 -3.22
N LEU A 95 16.94 -7.03 -3.29
CA LEU A 95 16.59 -6.05 -2.28
C LEU A 95 15.99 -4.81 -2.93
N GLN A 96 15.00 -4.22 -2.27
CA GLN A 96 14.42 -2.95 -2.69
C GLN A 96 15.47 -1.84 -2.60
N ARG A 97 15.52 -1.02 -3.64
CA ARG A 97 16.44 0.12 -3.68
C ARG A 97 15.80 1.36 -3.06
N PRO A 98 16.47 2.06 -2.13
CA PRO A 98 15.89 3.22 -1.47
C PRO A 98 15.83 4.43 -2.40
N ILE A 99 14.68 5.11 -2.42
CA ILE A 99 14.41 6.32 -3.22
C ILE A 99 14.18 7.53 -2.30
N ASP A 100 14.55 8.73 -2.75
CA ASP A 100 14.18 9.99 -2.11
C ASP A 100 12.80 10.48 -2.59
N PRO A 101 11.92 10.99 -1.70
CA PRO A 101 10.59 11.50 -2.07
C PRO A 101 10.60 12.57 -3.16
N SER A 102 11.68 13.36 -3.25
CA SER A 102 11.79 14.41 -4.26
C SER A 102 11.96 13.91 -5.70
N ASN A 103 12.27 12.62 -5.87
CA ASN A 103 12.43 11.99 -7.18
C ASN A 103 11.14 11.33 -7.66
N LEU A 104 10.11 11.32 -6.82
CA LEU A 104 8.81 10.74 -7.09
C LEU A 104 7.79 11.82 -7.45
N VAL A 105 6.76 11.43 -8.19
CA VAL A 105 5.51 12.17 -8.36
C VAL A 105 4.38 11.23 -7.97
N VAL A 106 3.44 11.70 -7.16
CA VAL A 106 2.27 10.89 -6.79
C VAL A 106 1.23 11.00 -7.90
N ILE A 107 0.82 9.85 -8.42
CA ILE A 107 -0.23 9.72 -9.44
C ILE A 107 -1.57 9.49 -8.76
N ASN A 108 -1.64 8.51 -7.85
CA ASN A 108 -2.87 8.15 -7.14
C ASN A 108 -2.60 8.16 -5.61
N PRO A 109 -3.07 9.18 -4.88
CA PRO A 109 -2.93 9.28 -3.43
C PRO A 109 -4.00 8.45 -2.68
N ASP A 110 -3.59 7.62 -1.71
CA ASP A 110 -4.54 6.84 -0.89
C ASP A 110 -5.26 7.72 0.16
N TRP A 111 -6.59 7.84 0.05
CA TRP A 111 -7.45 8.65 0.93
C TRP A 111 -8.17 7.89 2.04
N SER A 112 -7.89 6.60 2.22
CA SER A 112 -8.51 5.74 3.23
C SER A 112 -8.51 6.33 4.66
N ASP A 113 -7.45 7.06 5.02
CA ASP A 113 -7.32 7.70 6.34
C ASP A 113 -8.03 9.05 6.43
N VAL A 114 -9.05 9.11 7.30
CA VAL A 114 -9.80 10.33 7.67
C VAL A 114 -8.87 11.50 8.04
N ARG A 115 -7.74 11.25 8.71
CA ARG A 115 -6.80 12.32 9.10
C ARG A 115 -6.02 12.88 7.91
N ARG A 116 -5.80 12.08 6.87
CA ARG A 116 -5.15 12.52 5.63
C ARG A 116 -6.11 13.37 4.80
N ARG A 117 -7.40 13.01 4.76
CA ARG A 117 -8.46 13.80 4.10
C ARG A 117 -8.55 15.22 4.63
N ARG A 118 -8.22 15.47 5.90
CA ARG A 118 -8.09 16.84 6.47
C ARG A 118 -7.14 17.77 5.71
N ILE A 119 -6.25 17.23 4.87
CA ILE A 119 -5.43 18.07 3.99
C ILE A 119 -6.31 18.78 2.96
N LEU A 120 -7.30 18.08 2.40
CA LEU A 120 -8.26 18.59 1.43
C LEU A 120 -9.31 19.49 2.08
N ASP A 121 -9.79 19.15 3.29
CA ASP A 121 -10.78 19.96 4.04
C ASP A 121 -10.34 21.42 4.23
N ARG A 122 -9.03 21.64 4.41
CA ARG A 122 -8.47 22.99 4.62
C ARG A 122 -8.49 23.87 3.38
N ALA A 123 -8.57 23.25 2.20
CA ALA A 123 -8.60 23.97 0.92
C ALA A 123 -10.03 24.03 0.35
N ASN A 124 -10.83 23.00 0.60
CA ASN A 124 -12.19 22.83 0.11
C ASN A 124 -13.17 23.01 1.27
N GLU A 125 -13.38 24.26 1.70
CA GLU A 125 -14.37 24.57 2.74
C GLU A 125 -15.78 24.22 2.24
N GLY A 126 -16.50 23.38 2.98
CA GLY A 126 -17.91 23.04 2.70
C GLY A 126 -18.15 21.78 1.87
N VAL A 127 -17.10 21.02 1.53
CA VAL A 127 -17.25 19.69 0.91
C VAL A 127 -17.40 18.63 2.01
N GLU A 128 -18.52 17.92 2.02
CA GLU A 128 -18.67 16.72 2.86
C GLU A 128 -18.08 15.50 2.14
N TRP A 129 -17.00 14.96 2.69
CA TRP A 129 -16.37 13.74 2.18
C TRP A 129 -17.13 12.49 2.65
N THR A 130 -18.31 12.27 2.04
CA THR A 130 -19.07 11.03 2.18
C THR A 130 -18.38 9.90 1.39
N ASP A 131 -18.70 8.65 1.72
CA ASP A 131 -18.11 7.49 1.03
C ASP A 131 -18.39 7.50 -0.49
N GLU A 132 -19.52 8.08 -0.91
CA GLU A 132 -19.87 8.28 -2.32
C GLU A 132 -18.94 9.30 -3.00
N THR A 133 -18.71 10.46 -2.38
CA THR A 133 -17.81 11.48 -2.95
C THR A 133 -16.35 10.99 -3.01
N VAL A 134 -15.93 10.17 -2.04
CA VAL A 134 -14.61 9.54 -2.04
C VAL A 134 -14.53 8.52 -3.18
N ALA A 135 -15.55 7.69 -3.39
CA ALA A 135 -15.57 6.73 -4.48
C ALA A 135 -15.55 7.40 -5.87
N GLU A 136 -16.28 8.50 -6.06
CA GLU A 136 -16.22 9.28 -7.30
C GLU A 136 -14.84 9.88 -7.55
N LEU A 137 -14.17 10.29 -6.47
CA LEU A 137 -12.84 10.86 -6.52
C LEU A 137 -11.77 9.78 -6.81
N GLU A 138 -11.86 8.63 -6.15
CA GLU A 138 -11.00 7.47 -6.40
C GLU A 138 -11.17 6.96 -7.84
N ALA A 139 -12.41 6.89 -8.35
CA ALA A 139 -12.66 6.52 -9.74
C ALA A 139 -12.03 7.50 -10.75
N ALA A 140 -11.99 8.80 -10.41
CA ALA A 140 -11.30 9.81 -11.20
C ALA A 140 -9.78 9.60 -11.23
N GLU A 141 -9.22 9.26 -10.07
CA GLU A 141 -7.79 9.05 -9.86
C GLU A 141 -7.34 7.78 -10.59
N ASP A 142 -8.13 6.70 -10.52
CA ASP A 142 -7.90 5.45 -11.26
C ASP A 142 -7.94 5.66 -12.77
N GLU A 143 -8.95 6.37 -13.28
CA GLU A 143 -9.07 6.68 -14.72
C GLU A 143 -7.85 7.48 -15.20
N TYR A 144 -7.41 8.44 -14.39
CA TYR A 144 -6.22 9.23 -14.71
C TYR A 144 -4.95 8.38 -14.69
N GLU A 145 -4.80 7.51 -13.70
CA GLU A 145 -3.67 6.60 -13.63
C GLU A 145 -3.62 5.69 -14.87
N ALA A 146 -4.75 5.10 -15.27
CA ALA A 146 -4.84 4.26 -16.45
C ALA A 146 -4.42 5.01 -17.73
N GLU A 147 -4.76 6.30 -17.85
CA GLU A 147 -4.31 7.13 -18.97
C GLU A 147 -2.81 7.43 -18.95
N VAL A 148 -2.24 7.66 -17.75
CA VAL A 148 -0.84 8.03 -17.60
C VAL A 148 0.10 6.84 -17.77
N THR A 149 -0.24 5.70 -17.15
CA THR A 149 0.59 4.50 -17.13
C THR A 149 0.25 3.55 -18.27
N GLY A 150 -0.95 3.66 -18.84
CA GLY A 150 -1.48 2.73 -19.84
C GLY A 150 -1.93 1.39 -19.25
N VAL A 151 -1.94 1.24 -17.92
CA VAL A 151 -2.29 0.03 -17.19
C VAL A 151 -3.40 0.37 -16.18
N ASP A 152 -4.52 -0.36 -16.23
CA ASP A 152 -5.62 -0.16 -15.26
C ASP A 152 -5.15 -0.62 -13.86
N PRO A 153 -5.13 0.27 -12.86
CA PRO A 153 -4.69 -0.08 -11.51
C PRO A 153 -5.48 -1.23 -10.88
N ARG A 154 -6.77 -1.37 -11.23
CA ARG A 154 -7.67 -2.37 -10.66
C ARG A 154 -7.32 -3.79 -11.07
N GLU A 155 -6.75 -3.95 -12.27
CA GLU A 155 -6.28 -5.25 -12.75
C GLU A 155 -4.99 -5.67 -12.02
N VAL A 156 -4.06 -4.72 -11.81
CA VAL A 156 -2.78 -4.98 -11.13
C VAL A 156 -2.98 -5.36 -9.66
N ASP A 157 -3.86 -4.65 -8.94
CA ASP A 157 -4.12 -4.94 -7.54
C ASP A 157 -4.86 -6.29 -7.38
N ALA A 158 -5.76 -6.65 -8.31
CA ALA A 158 -6.42 -7.95 -8.32
C ALA A 158 -5.45 -9.12 -8.59
N GLU A 159 -4.47 -8.94 -9.48
CA GLU A 159 -3.43 -9.93 -9.74
C GLU A 159 -2.51 -10.11 -8.51
N ALA A 160 -2.12 -9.02 -7.84
CA ALA A 160 -1.29 -9.07 -6.62
C ALA A 160 -1.99 -9.78 -5.45
N ASP A 161 -3.31 -9.58 -5.29
CA ASP A 161 -4.11 -10.30 -4.28
C ASP A 161 -4.23 -11.80 -4.62
N THR A 162 -4.22 -12.16 -5.91
CA THR A 162 -4.24 -13.56 -6.37
C THR A 162 -2.88 -14.25 -6.15
N GLU A 163 -1.77 -13.51 -6.33
CA GLU A 163 -0.42 -14.04 -6.07
C GLU A 163 -0.09 -14.10 -4.56
N GLY A 164 -0.62 -13.18 -3.75
CA GLY A 164 -0.44 -13.13 -2.30
C GLY A 164 -1.08 -14.28 -1.51
N ASP A 165 -2.00 -15.03 -2.13
CA ASP A 165 -2.67 -16.21 -1.55
C ASP A 165 -2.08 -17.55 -2.05
N SER A 166 -1.06 -17.52 -2.90
CA SER A 166 -0.43 -18.72 -3.47
C SER A 166 0.61 -19.39 -2.54
N GLY A 167 0.34 -19.40 -1.23
CA GLY A 167 1.33 -19.76 -0.21
C GLY A 167 0.77 -20.32 1.10
N LYS A 168 -0.39 -20.96 1.08
CA LYS A 168 -0.72 -22.01 2.06
C LYS A 168 -1.27 -23.19 1.30
N ASP A 169 -0.50 -24.27 1.26
CA ASP A 169 -1.07 -25.59 1.06
C ASP A 169 -2.32 -25.70 1.95
N ASP A 170 -3.47 -26.07 1.38
CA ASP A 170 -4.70 -26.45 2.09
C ASP A 170 -4.45 -27.72 2.92
N VAL A 171 -3.47 -27.69 3.83
CA VAL A 171 -3.33 -28.67 4.90
C VAL A 171 -4.36 -28.26 5.94
N ARG A 172 -5.54 -28.87 5.87
CA ARG A 172 -6.60 -28.65 6.86
C ARG A 172 -6.10 -29.18 8.20
N ASP A 173 -5.68 -28.27 9.08
CA ASP A 173 -5.25 -28.62 10.43
C ASP A 173 -6.47 -28.99 11.30
N TRP A 174 -6.81 -30.28 11.32
CA TRP A 174 -7.93 -30.83 12.08
C TRP A 174 -7.78 -30.66 13.60
N SER A 175 -6.58 -30.33 14.10
CA SER A 175 -6.32 -30.18 15.53
C SER A 175 -7.07 -28.99 16.17
N ALA A 176 -7.41 -27.97 15.37
CA ALA A 176 -8.12 -26.77 15.81
C ALA A 176 -9.61 -26.98 16.08
N LEU A 177 -10.23 -28.01 15.48
CA LEU A 177 -11.67 -28.25 15.60
C LEU A 177 -12.07 -28.76 16.99
N THR A 178 -13.31 -28.48 17.36
CA THR A 178 -13.92 -29.03 18.58
C THR A 178 -14.25 -30.51 18.40
N VAL A 179 -14.39 -31.25 19.51
CA VAL A 179 -14.73 -32.69 19.47
C VAL A 179 -16.07 -32.95 18.77
N SER A 180 -17.02 -32.01 18.85
CA SER A 180 -18.30 -32.07 18.13
C SER A 180 -18.13 -31.99 16.62
N GLU A 181 -17.28 -31.08 16.14
CA GLU A 181 -17.01 -30.88 14.72
C GLU A 181 -16.23 -32.07 14.14
N LEU A 182 -15.22 -32.56 14.87
CA LEU A 182 -14.46 -33.76 14.49
C LEU A 182 -15.35 -35.00 14.35
N LYS A 183 -16.34 -35.17 15.23
CA LYS A 183 -17.31 -36.27 15.14
C LYS A 183 -18.32 -36.08 14.01
N GLY A 184 -18.67 -34.84 13.67
CA GLY A 184 -19.51 -34.52 12.51
C GLY A 184 -18.82 -34.95 11.22
N GLU A 185 -17.58 -34.54 11.03
CA GLU A 185 -16.75 -34.90 9.86
C GLU A 185 -16.50 -36.41 9.75
N LEU A 186 -16.17 -37.08 10.86
CA LEU A 186 -16.03 -38.54 10.87
C LEU A 186 -17.34 -39.25 10.52
N LYS A 187 -18.50 -38.70 10.92
CA LYS A 187 -19.82 -39.26 10.60
C LYS A 187 -20.16 -39.10 9.13
N GLU A 188 -19.84 -37.97 8.52
CA GLU A 188 -20.02 -37.74 7.08
C GLU A 188 -19.15 -38.66 6.23
N ARG A 189 -17.92 -38.94 6.70
CA ARG A 189 -16.99 -39.91 6.08
C ARG A 189 -17.27 -41.37 6.44
N GLY A 190 -18.25 -41.65 7.30
CA GLY A 190 -18.63 -43.00 7.72
C GLY A 190 -17.63 -43.72 8.63
N LEU A 191 -16.74 -42.97 9.28
CA LEU A 191 -15.71 -43.48 10.19
C LEU A 191 -16.20 -43.56 11.65
N PRO A 192 -15.54 -44.37 12.51
CA PRO A 192 -15.94 -44.51 13.91
C PRO A 192 -15.75 -43.22 14.74
N ILE A 193 -16.84 -42.76 15.37
CA ILE A 193 -16.92 -41.52 16.17
C ILE A 193 -16.48 -41.65 17.64
N SER A 194 -16.02 -42.84 18.06
CA SER A 194 -15.65 -43.12 19.46
C SER A 194 -14.16 -42.87 19.71
N GLY A 195 -13.81 -42.09 20.73
CA GLY A 195 -12.42 -41.86 21.10
C GLY A 195 -12.19 -40.51 21.77
N LYS A 196 -10.94 -40.28 22.20
CA LYS A 196 -10.46 -38.95 22.65
C LYS A 196 -10.20 -38.05 21.45
N LYS A 197 -10.15 -36.72 21.66
CA LYS A 197 -9.92 -35.73 20.60
C LYS A 197 -8.75 -36.09 19.67
N ALA A 198 -7.61 -36.46 20.24
CA ALA A 198 -6.41 -36.84 19.48
C ALA A 198 -6.62 -38.04 18.54
N GLU A 199 -7.42 -39.03 18.94
CA GLU A 199 -7.71 -40.20 18.11
C GLU A 199 -8.67 -39.86 16.96
N LEU A 200 -9.56 -38.88 17.15
CA LEU A 200 -10.45 -38.41 16.10
C LEU A 200 -9.70 -37.57 15.05
N VAL A 201 -8.75 -36.75 15.51
CA VAL A 201 -7.85 -35.98 14.65
C VAL A 201 -6.97 -36.92 13.82
N ALA A 202 -6.30 -37.88 14.45
CA ALA A 202 -5.45 -38.85 13.74
C ALA A 202 -6.22 -39.65 12.68
N ARG A 203 -7.48 -40.02 12.95
CA ARG A 203 -8.31 -40.73 11.96
C ARG A 203 -8.71 -39.86 10.77
N LEU A 204 -8.89 -38.56 10.97
CA LEU A 204 -9.18 -37.63 9.87
C LEU A 204 -7.93 -37.39 9.04
N GLU A 205 -6.77 -37.23 9.68
CA GLU A 205 -5.46 -37.09 9.04
C GLU A 205 -5.04 -38.36 8.27
N GLU A 206 -5.37 -39.56 8.76
CA GLU A 206 -5.12 -40.83 8.04
C GLU A 206 -6.11 -41.09 6.88
N SER A 207 -7.22 -40.33 6.81
CA SER A 207 -8.25 -40.47 5.78
C SER A 207 -8.14 -39.45 4.65
N GLU A 208 -7.20 -38.53 4.76
CA GLU A 208 -6.86 -37.50 3.78
C GLU A 208 -5.83 -38.03 2.78
#